data_AF-A0A2S9G6X4-F1
#
_entry.id   AF-A0A2S9G6X4-F1
#
_cell.length_a   1.000
_cell.length_b   1.000
_cell.length_c   1.000
_cell.angle_alpha   90.00
_cell.angle_beta   90.00
_cell.angle_gamma   90.00
#
_symmetry.space_group_name_H-M   'P 1'
#
loop_
_entity.id
_entity.type
_entity.pdbx_description
1 polymer ?
#
loop_
_entity_poly.entity_id
_entity_poly.type
_entity_poly.pdbx_seq_one_letter_code
_entity_poly.pdbx_strand_id
1 'polypeptide(L)' 'DDETNKMTFENAMRWYHWDPFAHIPKEQATVGALRRAAEGHDVSIQALSHNPKSGDSAKNWQEQMSAATVAQK' A
#
# COMPACT_ATOMS: atom_id res chain seq x y z
N ASP A 1 -3.07 9.55 -15.95
CA ASP A 1 -3.33 8.20 -16.47
C ASP A 1 -2.13 7.54 -17.12
N ASP A 2 -1.56 8.07 -18.21
CA ASP A 2 -0.46 7.37 -18.90
C ASP A 2 0.80 7.13 -18.05
N GLU A 3 1.20 8.11 -17.24
CA GLU A 3 2.36 7.96 -16.35
C GLU A 3 2.08 6.98 -15.21
N THR A 4 0.88 7.05 -14.63
CA THR A 4 0.39 6.10 -13.64
C THR A 4 0.37 4.67 -14.20
N ASN A 5 -0.11 4.47 -15.42
CA ASN A 5 -0.16 3.15 -16.06
C ASN A 5 1.24 2.57 -16.27
N LYS A 6 2.21 3.40 -16.68
CA LYS A 6 3.62 3.03 -16.79
C LYS A 6 4.21 2.58 -15.46
N MET A 7 3.93 3.29 -14.38
CA MET A 7 4.40 2.92 -13.03
C MET A 7 3.70 1.67 -12.49
N THR A 8 2.42 1.49 -12.81
CA THR A 8 1.58 0.47 -12.17
C THR A 8 1.68 -0.89 -12.84
N PHE A 9 1.69 -0.95 -14.18
CA PHE A 9 1.71 -2.24 -14.88
C PHE A 9 2.42 -2.23 -16.25
N GLU A 10 2.39 -1.16 -17.05
CA GLU A 10 2.91 -1.23 -18.43
C GLU A 10 4.43 -1.47 -18.51
N ASN A 11 5.21 -0.87 -17.61
CA ASN A 11 6.63 -1.19 -17.54
C ASN A 11 6.85 -2.63 -17.06
N ALA A 12 6.06 -3.13 -16.10
CA ALA A 12 6.18 -4.51 -15.64
C ALA A 12 5.90 -5.51 -16.78
N MET A 13 4.86 -5.27 -17.60
CA MET A 13 4.55 -6.13 -18.75
C MET A 13 5.69 -6.18 -19.76
N ARG A 14 6.30 -5.02 -20.07
CA ARG A 14 7.41 -4.91 -21.04
C ARG A 14 8.68 -5.61 -20.58
N TRP A 15 9.00 -5.53 -19.28
CA TRP A 15 10.26 -6.03 -18.76
C TRP A 15 10.18 -7.50 -18.36
N TYR A 16 9.07 -7.91 -17.76
CA TYR A 16 8.89 -9.25 -17.22
C TYR A 16 8.04 -10.17 -18.10
N HIS A 17 7.62 -9.71 -19.29
CA HIS A 17 6.78 -10.46 -20.23
C HIS A 17 5.53 -11.05 -19.55
N TRP A 18 4.97 -10.28 -18.62
CA TRP A 18 3.83 -10.67 -17.82
C TRP A 18 2.59 -9.96 -18.34
N ASP A 19 1.51 -10.69 -18.59
CA ASP A 19 0.22 -10.10 -18.97
C ASP A 19 -0.79 -10.22 -17.79
N PRO A 20 -1.07 -9.13 -17.07
CA PRO A 20 -2.04 -9.12 -15.98
C PRO A 20 -3.49 -9.28 -16.48
N PHE A 21 -3.76 -9.09 -17.77
CA PHE A 21 -5.11 -9.17 -18.35
C PHE A 21 -5.34 -10.46 -19.14
N ALA A 22 -4.42 -11.41 -19.09
CA ALA A 22 -4.51 -12.68 -19.82
C ALA A 22 -5.76 -13.51 -19.47
N HIS A 23 -6.27 -13.37 -18.24
CA HIS A 23 -7.43 -14.13 -17.76
C HIS A 23 -8.63 -13.26 -17.42
N ILE A 24 -8.44 -11.96 -17.17
CA ILE A 24 -9.49 -11.05 -16.74
C ILE A 24 -9.38 -9.78 -17.58
N PRO A 25 -10.47 -9.35 -18.26
CA PRO A 25 -10.44 -8.13 -19.06
C PRO A 25 -10.21 -6.90 -18.16
N LYS A 26 -9.59 -5.86 -18.72
CA LYS A 26 -9.13 -4.67 -17.97
C LYS A 26 -10.24 -4.00 -17.16
N GLU A 27 -11.46 -4.00 -17.68
CA GLU A 27 -12.65 -3.44 -17.03
C GLU A 27 -13.03 -4.21 -15.75
N GLN A 28 -12.71 -5.51 -15.70
CA GLN A 28 -12.98 -6.40 -14.57
C GLN A 28 -11.77 -6.57 -13.64
N ALA A 29 -10.58 -6.13 -14.05
CA ALA A 29 -9.36 -6.14 -13.24
C ALA A 29 -9.26 -4.94 -12.27
N THR A 30 -10.38 -4.25 -12.00
CA THR A 30 -10.43 -3.17 -11.00
C THR A 30 -10.73 -3.76 -9.62
N VAL A 31 -10.20 -3.14 -8.56
CA VAL A 31 -10.43 -3.58 -7.16
C VAL A 31 -11.93 -3.70 -6.85
N GLY A 32 -12.75 -2.79 -7.38
CA GLY A 32 -14.21 -2.83 -7.20
C GLY A 32 -14.87 -4.01 -7.91
N ALA A 33 -14.43 -4.36 -9.12
CA ALA A 33 -14.96 -5.51 -9.84
C ALA A 33 -14.54 -6.84 -9.20
N LEU A 34 -13.28 -6.96 -8.78
CA LEU A 34 -12.78 -8.14 -8.08
C LEU A 34 -13.49 -8.36 -6.74
N ARG A 35 -13.77 -7.29 -5.98
CA ARG A 35 -14.55 -7.40 -4.73
C ARG A 35 -15.98 -7.87 -4.95
N ARG A 36 -16.63 -7.47 -6.04
CA ARG A 36 -17.96 -7.97 -6.41
C ARG A 36 -17.91 -9.43 -6.88
N ALA A 37 -16.89 -9.80 -7.65
CA ALA A 37 -16.73 -11.18 -8.10
C ALA A 37 -16.47 -12.16 -6.93
N ALA A 38 -15.91 -11.68 -5.81
CA ALA A 38 -15.64 -12.45 -4.60
C ALA A 38 -16.83 -12.52 -3.62
N GLU A 39 -18.07 -12.31 -4.08
CA GLU A 39 -19.28 -12.45 -3.26
C GLU A 39 -19.32 -13.84 -2.58
N GLY A 40 -19.23 -13.86 -1.25
CA GLY A 40 -19.16 -15.08 -0.43
C GLY A 40 -17.85 -15.24 0.36
N HIS A 41 -16.80 -14.48 0.02
CA HIS A 41 -15.58 -14.38 0.81
C HIS A 41 -15.57 -13.09 1.65
N ASP A 42 -15.03 -13.16 2.88
CA ASP A 42 -14.86 -11.97 3.73
C ASP A 42 -13.80 -11.05 3.11
N VAL A 43 -14.28 -9.94 2.54
CA VAL A 43 -13.46 -8.87 1.96
C VAL A 43 -13.41 -7.63 2.85
N SER A 44 -13.75 -7.77 4.13
CA SER A 44 -13.70 -6.68 5.10
C SER A 44 -12.26 -6.17 5.32
N ILE A 45 -12.12 -4.88 5.57
CA ILE A 45 -10.82 -4.26 5.87
C ILE A 45 -10.43 -4.65 7.30
N GLN A 46 -9.36 -5.44 7.43
CA GLN A 46 -8.81 -5.84 8.71
C GLN A 46 -7.50 -5.10 8.99
N ALA A 47 -7.33 -4.62 10.22
CA ALA A 47 -6.08 -3.99 10.64
C ALA A 47 -5.01 -5.07 10.88
N LEU A 48 -3.86 -4.95 10.21
CA LEU A 48 -2.78 -5.92 10.35
C LEU A 48 -2.06 -5.83 11.72
N SER A 49 -2.11 -4.67 12.38
CA SER A 49 -1.45 -4.46 13.68
C SER A 49 -2.46 -4.36 14.82
N HIS A 50 -2.32 -5.26 15.79
CA HIS A 50 -2.95 -5.13 17.12
C HIS A 50 -2.18 -4.16 18.02
N ASN A 51 -1.02 -3.66 17.57
CA ASN A 51 -0.26 -2.71 18.36
C ASN A 51 -1.05 -1.40 18.45
N PRO A 52 -1.46 -0.95 19.65
CA PRO A 52 -2.10 0.34 19.79
C PRO A 52 -1.13 1.39 19.24
N LYS A 53 -1.55 2.14 18.23
CA LYS A 53 -0.80 3.31 17.79
C LYS A 53 -0.89 4.35 18.91
N SER A 54 0.01 4.27 19.88
CA SER A 54 0.15 5.32 20.88
C SER A 54 0.51 6.62 20.14
N GLY A 55 -0.32 7.65 20.33
CA GLY A 55 -0.12 8.97 19.73
C GLY A 55 1.13 9.70 20.23
N ASP A 56 1.89 9.09 21.13
CA ASP A 56 3.10 9.66 21.75
C ASP A 56 4.38 9.47 20.92
N SER A 57 4.28 8.81 19.76
CA SER A 57 5.43 8.59 18.86
C SER A 57 6.09 9.90 18.42
N ALA A 58 5.31 10.97 18.21
CA ALA A 58 5.85 12.29 17.86
C ALA A 58 6.57 12.98 19.03
N LYS A 59 6.02 12.89 20.25
CA LYS A 59 6.61 13.50 21.46
C LYS A 59 7.90 12.81 21.87
N ASN A 60 7.89 11.48 21.85
CA ASN A 60 9.06 10.66 22.20
C ASN A 60 10.23 10.91 21.22
N TRP A 61 9.94 11.16 19.93
CA TRP A 61 10.96 11.53 18.95
C TRP A 61 11.57 12.92 19.21
N GLN A 62 10.74 13.91 19.57
CA GLN A 62 11.20 15.26 19.91
C GLN A 62 12.07 15.29 21.18
N GLU A 63 11.68 14.52 22.20
CA GLU A 63 12.46 14.33 23.43
C GLU A 63 13.82 13.66 23.14
N GLN A 64 13.85 12.61 22.31
CA GLN A 64 15.10 11.96 21.91
C GLN A 64 16.02 12.90 21.10
N MET A 65 15.46 13.68 20.18
CA MET A 65 16.25 14.64 19.41
C MET A 65 16.85 15.74 20.28
N SER A 66 16.07 16.29 21.21
CA SER A 66 16.54 17.33 22.12
C SER A 66 17.62 16.80 23.09
N ALA A 67 17.44 15.59 23.63
CA ALA A 67 18.45 14.94 24.47
C ALA A 67 19.77 14.69 23.71
N ALA A 68 19.68 14.27 22.44
CA ALA A 68 20.84 14.06 21.59
C ALA A 68 21.57 15.37 21.24
N THR A 69 20.85 16.50 21.10
CA THR A 69 21.48 17.80 20.84
C THR A 69 22.19 18.37 22.07
N VAL A 70 21.66 18.12 23.27
CA VAL A 70 22.27 18.57 24.53
C VAL A 70 23.54 17.78 24.85
N ALA A 71 23.62 16.50 24.47
CA ALA A 71 24.81 15.66 24.69
C ALA A 71 26.01 16.00 23.77
N GLN A 72 25.82 16.81 22.72
CA GLN A 72 26.89 17.22 21.79
C GLN A 72 27.59 18.53 22.16
N LYS A 73 27.23 19.17 23.28
CA LYS A 73 27.79 20.45 23.74
C LYS A 73 28.52 20.27 25.07
#